data_AF-A0A9N9Z8Y4-F1
#
_entry.id   AF-A0A9N9Z8Y4-F1
#
_cell.length_a   1.000
_cell.length_b   1.000
_cell.length_c   1.000
_cell.angle_alpha   90.00
_cell.angle_beta   90.00
_cell.angle_gamma   90.00
#
_symmetry.space_group_name_H-M   'P 1'
#
loop_
_entity.id
_entity.type
_entity.pdbx_description
1 polymer ?
#
loop_
_entity_poly.entity_id
_entity_poly.type
_entity_poly.pdbx_seq_one_letter_code
_entity_poly.pdbx_strand_id
1 'polypeptide(L)'
;MGGSILNSTRALLKQRADARCVVKPVLASHHICGLWNHPDSQLRKQMLRTIERLPDAQAIDILRKGYRDAGELPVTICVTLTKRSSSWAKIGRILRRLRKILDKHGLHDILCEVMESTVSFHSSVPSAHVPEITTTEEEGSRLVSFVGTSISPLATTAPGEFSELAVEGTLGPYLKWKQQDGSEKTVALTCRHVVQDEAQLLATMNEQLTQPINIIQPGPDEFRQIQNTLNEIQEQAESGEIKEEVVAALHQLSAAFQELSARIVGQVLFAPRFALRPVVRQDNIIVRQDDTIVNQEDQANPSSRDLKWLTDWALVDMHQDVAPDLANQVIVSRAQHSRLLDHEATIRARSIGADDVTLELSGTVSESELLALPRDESNQAIVAKVGAATGLTLGSSNGMCSSLRSGNNTWSQEWCIIGMKKDPNQGILAERTMFSAQGDSGASVWFLDGRIAGMLTSGRCSGFVDVTYATPIERLLNDIRERGYDVELP
;
A
#
# COMPACT_ATOMS: atom_id res chain seq x y z
N MET A 1 -11.46 8.71 45.49
CA MET A 1 -12.28 7.82 44.64
C MET A 1 -12.98 8.53 43.46
N GLY A 2 -13.31 9.84 43.51
CA GLY A 2 -13.99 10.54 42.41
C GLY A 2 -13.21 10.75 41.09
N GLY A 3 -11.87 10.74 41.12
CA GLY A 3 -11.05 10.95 39.91
C GLY A 3 -10.95 9.74 38.96
N SER A 4 -11.15 8.52 39.48
CA SER A 4 -11.10 7.27 38.69
C SER A 4 -12.36 7.08 37.84
N ILE A 5 -13.53 7.40 38.43
CA ILE A 5 -14.83 7.27 37.76
C ILE A 5 -14.96 8.31 36.64
N LEU A 6 -14.58 9.58 36.86
CA LEU A 6 -14.61 10.62 35.83
C LEU A 6 -13.69 10.31 34.62
N ASN A 7 -12.54 9.69 34.85
CA ASN A 7 -11.62 9.28 33.78
C ASN A 7 -12.15 8.07 33.01
N SER A 8 -12.77 7.11 33.70
CA SER A 8 -13.42 5.95 33.08
C SER A 8 -14.65 6.36 32.25
N THR A 9 -15.50 7.26 32.77
CA THR A 9 -16.67 7.78 32.04
C THR A 9 -16.26 8.66 30.85
N ARG A 10 -15.18 9.46 30.94
CA ARG A 10 -14.62 10.19 29.77
C ARG A 10 -14.03 9.24 28.72
N ALA A 11 -13.35 8.17 29.14
CA ALA A 11 -12.82 7.17 28.22
C ALA A 11 -13.95 6.43 27.49
N LEU A 12 -15.02 6.03 28.21
CA LEU A 12 -16.22 5.40 27.65
C LEU A 12 -17.01 6.33 26.73
N LEU A 13 -17.15 7.62 27.07
CA LEU A 13 -17.83 8.61 26.22
C LEU A 13 -17.01 8.95 24.97
N LYS A 14 -15.68 9.02 25.08
CA LYS A 14 -14.76 9.17 23.94
C LYS A 14 -14.81 7.94 23.03
N GLN A 15 -14.75 6.73 23.60
CA GLN A 15 -14.88 5.47 22.87
C GLN A 15 -16.24 5.34 22.15
N ARG A 16 -17.34 5.82 22.76
CA ARG A 16 -18.68 5.87 22.14
C ARG A 16 -18.87 7.00 21.12
N ALA A 17 -18.17 8.12 21.24
CA ALA A 17 -18.19 9.19 20.24
C ALA A 17 -17.34 8.81 19.02
N ASP A 18 -16.19 8.18 19.26
CA ASP A 18 -15.27 7.76 18.22
C ASP A 18 -15.82 6.57 17.41
N ALA A 19 -16.55 5.64 18.04
CA ALA A 19 -17.27 4.53 17.36
C ALA A 19 -18.35 5.00 16.36
N ARG A 20 -18.71 6.30 16.38
CA ARG A 20 -19.69 6.91 15.48
C ARG A 20 -19.04 7.79 14.41
N CYS A 21 -17.72 7.82 14.30
CA CYS A 21 -17.06 8.56 13.22
C CYS A 21 -17.26 7.84 11.87
N VAL A 22 -17.52 8.62 10.81
CA VAL A 22 -17.64 8.13 9.44
C VAL A 22 -16.75 8.99 8.55
N VAL A 23 -16.07 8.33 7.61
CA VAL A 23 -15.26 8.99 6.58
C VAL A 23 -15.80 8.70 5.19
N LYS A 24 -15.57 9.63 4.25
CA LYS A 24 -15.77 9.49 2.81
C LYS A 24 -14.61 10.16 2.06
N PRO A 25 -14.36 9.75 0.80
CA PRO A 25 -13.49 10.48 -0.10
C PRO A 25 -13.90 11.95 -0.24
N VAL A 26 -12.91 12.81 -0.44
CA VAL A 26 -13.10 14.16 -0.99
C VAL A 26 -13.12 14.02 -2.51
N LEU A 27 -14.10 14.65 -3.15
CA LEU A 27 -14.21 14.69 -4.60
C LEU A 27 -13.11 15.56 -5.19
N ALA A 28 -12.54 15.16 -6.33
CA ALA A 28 -11.51 15.92 -7.06
C ALA A 28 -11.99 17.33 -7.49
N SER A 29 -13.31 17.53 -7.58
CA SER A 29 -13.95 18.82 -7.87
C SER A 29 -13.93 19.80 -6.68
N HIS A 30 -13.58 19.37 -5.47
CA HIS A 30 -13.51 20.26 -4.32
C HIS A 30 -12.37 21.28 -4.48
N HIS A 31 -12.61 22.56 -4.17
CA HIS A 31 -11.63 23.63 -4.41
C HIS A 31 -10.26 23.38 -3.75
N ILE A 32 -10.25 22.74 -2.58
CA ILE A 32 -9.01 22.36 -1.89
C ILE A 32 -8.13 21.37 -2.68
N CYS A 33 -8.69 20.54 -3.57
CA CYS A 33 -7.92 19.57 -4.36
C CYS A 33 -6.84 20.26 -5.19
N GLY A 34 -7.23 21.29 -5.95
CA GLY A 34 -6.28 22.08 -6.74
C GLY A 34 -5.24 22.82 -5.88
N LEU A 35 -5.61 23.22 -4.66
CA LEU A 35 -4.69 23.91 -3.75
C LEU A 35 -3.81 22.97 -2.91
N TRP A 36 -4.20 21.72 -2.70
CA TRP A 36 -3.42 20.79 -1.87
C TRP A 36 -2.56 19.87 -2.71
N ASN A 37 -3.12 19.29 -3.77
CA ASN A 37 -2.39 18.35 -4.62
C ASN A 37 -1.32 19.07 -5.45
N HIS A 38 -1.45 20.39 -5.65
CA HIS A 38 -0.46 21.17 -6.39
C HIS A 38 0.82 21.43 -5.56
N PRO A 39 2.02 21.08 -6.08
CA PRO A 39 3.30 21.25 -5.41
C PRO A 39 3.53 22.64 -4.87
N ASP A 40 3.35 23.62 -5.77
CA ASP A 40 3.71 25.00 -5.48
C ASP A 40 2.68 25.82 -4.74
N SER A 41 1.58 25.19 -4.33
CA SER A 41 0.53 25.88 -3.64
C SER A 41 1.01 26.51 -2.34
N GLN A 42 0.73 27.81 -2.22
CA GLN A 42 1.00 28.57 -1.01
C GLN A 42 0.18 28.04 0.18
N LEU A 43 -1.03 27.52 -0.05
CA LEU A 43 -1.84 26.89 0.99
C LEU A 43 -1.06 25.72 1.60
N ARG A 44 -0.67 24.76 0.77
CA ARG A 44 0.04 23.55 1.20
C ARG A 44 1.34 23.91 1.92
N LYS A 45 2.18 24.76 1.32
CA LYS A 45 3.46 25.19 1.90
C LYS A 45 3.28 25.83 3.28
N GLN A 46 2.26 26.67 3.46
CA GLN A 46 1.97 27.31 4.75
C GLN A 46 1.45 26.32 5.79
N MET A 47 0.62 25.36 5.38
CA MET A 47 0.09 24.31 6.24
C MET A 47 1.17 23.37 6.74
N LEU A 48 2.00 22.83 5.84
CA LEU A 48 3.11 21.94 6.21
C LEU A 48 4.08 22.64 7.18
N ARG A 49 4.51 23.87 6.89
CA ARG A 49 5.36 24.67 7.80
C ARG A 49 4.73 24.92 9.17
N THR A 50 3.40 24.95 9.23
CA THR A 50 2.67 25.13 10.49
C THR A 50 2.64 23.81 11.28
N ILE A 51 2.42 22.68 10.60
CA ILE A 51 2.33 21.34 11.20
C ILE A 51 3.72 20.80 11.58
N GLU A 52 4.78 21.16 10.86
CA GLU A 52 6.19 20.85 11.20
C GLU A 52 6.57 21.23 12.65
N ARG A 53 5.85 22.19 13.23
CA ARG A 53 6.03 22.63 14.63
C ARG A 53 5.54 21.61 15.67
N LEU A 54 4.81 20.58 15.24
CA LEU A 54 4.40 19.42 16.03
C LEU A 54 5.42 18.29 15.76
N PRO A 55 6.38 18.02 16.65
CA PRO A 55 7.43 17.01 16.42
C PRO A 55 6.89 15.59 16.27
N ASP A 56 5.70 15.36 16.80
CA ASP A 56 4.97 14.11 16.86
C ASP A 56 3.96 13.91 15.71
N ALA A 57 3.81 14.89 14.81
CA ALA A 57 2.98 14.70 13.62
C ALA A 57 3.57 13.64 12.68
N GLN A 58 2.74 12.72 12.20
CA GLN A 58 3.10 11.62 11.31
C GLN A 58 2.39 11.66 9.96
N ALA A 59 1.12 12.05 9.93
CA ALA A 59 0.33 12.10 8.72
C ALA A 59 -0.61 13.31 8.70
N ILE A 60 -0.95 13.72 7.48
CA ILE A 60 -2.00 14.69 7.19
C ILE A 60 -2.90 14.07 6.14
N ASP A 61 -4.11 13.73 6.55
CA ASP A 61 -5.17 13.22 5.68
C ASP A 61 -6.21 14.32 5.46
N ILE A 62 -6.74 14.46 4.25
CA ILE A 62 -7.87 15.35 3.98
C ILE A 62 -9.04 14.50 3.50
N LEU A 63 -10.06 14.40 4.34
CA LEU A 63 -11.17 13.45 4.22
C LEU A 63 -12.49 14.17 4.48
N ARG A 64 -13.60 13.68 3.93
CA ARG A 64 -14.92 14.07 4.43
C ARG A 64 -15.18 13.27 5.69
N LYS A 65 -15.30 13.94 6.84
CA LYS A 65 -15.38 13.30 8.15
C LYS A 65 -16.53 13.90 8.94
N GLY A 66 -17.29 13.05 9.62
CA GLY A 66 -18.33 13.50 10.55
C GLY A 66 -18.83 12.36 11.43
N TYR A 67 -19.90 12.61 12.17
CA TYR A 67 -20.49 11.62 13.07
C TYR A 67 -21.78 11.05 12.47
N ARG A 68 -22.03 9.75 12.71
CA ARG A 68 -23.20 9.00 12.20
C ARG A 68 -24.52 9.74 12.40
N ASP A 69 -24.66 10.43 13.52
CA ASP A 69 -25.90 11.10 13.93
C ASP A 69 -26.02 12.55 13.42
N ALA A 70 -24.94 13.12 12.89
CA ALA A 70 -24.90 14.53 12.48
C ALA A 70 -25.36 14.76 11.03
N GLY A 71 -25.44 13.71 10.21
CA GLY A 71 -25.86 13.77 8.80
C GLY A 71 -24.87 14.46 7.85
N GLU A 72 -24.01 15.34 8.37
CA GLU A 72 -23.01 16.09 7.61
C GLU A 72 -21.61 15.46 7.70
N LEU A 73 -20.90 15.44 6.58
CA LEU A 73 -19.51 14.99 6.46
C LEU A 73 -18.65 16.12 5.88
N PRO A 74 -18.32 17.15 6.67
CA PRO A 74 -17.47 18.26 6.21
C PRO A 74 -16.09 17.77 5.79
N VAL A 75 -15.48 18.49 4.84
CA VAL A 75 -14.08 18.27 4.51
C VAL A 75 -13.24 18.66 5.72
N THR A 76 -12.40 17.74 6.17
CA THR A 76 -11.64 17.84 7.41
C THR A 76 -10.19 17.48 7.16
N ILE A 77 -9.30 18.37 7.60
CA ILE A 77 -7.86 18.15 7.63
C ILE A 77 -7.53 17.44 8.94
N CYS A 78 -7.17 16.17 8.84
CA CYS A 78 -6.83 15.31 9.96
C CYS A 78 -5.31 15.27 10.12
N VAL A 79 -4.79 15.83 11.21
CA VAL A 79 -3.38 15.72 11.57
C VAL A 79 -3.20 14.57 12.56
N THR A 80 -2.50 13.52 12.16
CA THR A 80 -2.17 12.38 13.02
C THR A 80 -0.92 12.66 13.82
N LEU A 81 -0.99 12.49 15.14
CA LEU A 81 0.14 12.54 16.06
C LEU A 81 0.41 11.16 16.65
N THR A 82 1.69 10.83 16.87
CA THR A 82 2.07 9.79 17.82
C THR A 82 1.60 10.18 19.23
N LYS A 83 1.20 9.18 20.03
CA LYS A 83 0.60 9.42 21.36
C LYS A 83 1.45 10.35 22.24
N ARG A 84 0.80 11.40 22.76
CA ARG A 84 1.14 12.19 23.98
C ARG A 84 2.51 12.87 24.11
N SER A 85 3.06 13.53 23.08
CA SER A 85 4.23 14.41 23.32
C SER A 85 3.90 15.93 23.29
N SER A 86 2.89 16.35 22.54
CA SER A 86 2.50 17.77 22.43
C SER A 86 1.39 18.17 23.41
N SER A 87 1.53 19.34 24.05
CA SER A 87 0.49 19.88 24.94
C SER A 87 -0.72 20.41 24.17
N TRP A 88 -1.92 20.31 24.77
CA TRP A 88 -3.16 20.86 24.20
C TRP A 88 -3.08 22.36 23.89
N ALA A 89 -2.34 23.13 24.69
CA ALA A 89 -2.09 24.55 24.41
C ALA A 89 -1.29 24.77 23.12
N LYS A 90 -0.32 23.88 22.82
CA LYS A 90 0.43 23.90 21.57
C LYS A 90 -0.45 23.48 20.40
N ILE A 91 -1.19 22.37 20.54
CA ILE A 91 -2.14 21.87 19.53
C ILE A 91 -3.17 22.95 19.18
N GLY A 92 -3.80 23.58 20.17
CA GLY A 92 -4.80 24.64 19.95
C GLY A 92 -4.24 25.87 19.23
N ARG A 93 -2.96 26.24 19.46
CA ARG A 93 -2.30 27.31 18.69
C ARG A 93 -2.09 26.92 17.23
N ILE A 94 -1.71 25.67 16.96
CA ILE A 94 -1.54 25.15 15.61
C ILE A 94 -2.88 25.11 14.87
N LEU A 95 -3.93 24.54 15.46
CA LEU A 95 -5.26 24.48 14.85
C LEU A 95 -5.81 25.87 14.48
N ARG A 96 -5.68 26.87 15.39
CA ARG A 96 -6.08 28.25 15.08
C ARG A 96 -5.27 28.85 13.93
N ARG A 97 -4.00 28.49 13.79
CA ARG A 97 -3.16 28.96 12.68
C ARG A 97 -3.53 28.29 11.36
N LEU A 98 -3.86 27.00 11.38
CA LEU A 98 -4.39 26.29 10.21
C LEU A 98 -5.71 26.90 9.74
N ARG A 99 -6.64 27.18 10.66
CA ARG A 99 -7.89 27.88 10.36
C ARG A 99 -7.66 29.24 9.68
N LYS A 100 -6.76 30.06 10.22
CA LYS A 100 -6.38 31.36 9.60
C LYS A 100 -5.78 31.21 8.21
N ILE A 101 -5.01 30.15 7.97
CA ILE A 101 -4.48 29.84 6.64
C ILE A 101 -5.63 29.52 5.70
N LEU A 102 -6.54 28.61 6.09
CA LEU A 102 -7.73 28.28 5.29
C LEU A 102 -8.58 29.51 4.98
N ASP A 103 -8.84 30.37 5.96
CA ASP A 103 -9.59 31.63 5.76
C ASP A 103 -8.92 32.55 4.73
N LYS A 104 -7.58 32.66 4.76
CA LYS A 104 -6.83 33.48 3.80
C LYS A 104 -6.96 32.98 2.35
N HIS A 105 -7.19 31.68 2.18
CA HIS A 105 -7.38 31.04 0.87
C HIS A 105 -8.87 30.82 0.53
N GLY A 106 -9.80 31.41 1.28
CA GLY A 106 -11.24 31.33 1.01
C GLY A 106 -11.90 29.99 1.32
N LEU A 107 -11.25 29.11 2.09
CA LEU A 107 -11.72 27.75 2.39
C LEU A 107 -12.47 27.69 3.72
N HIS A 108 -13.66 28.29 3.78
CA HIS A 108 -14.44 28.45 5.02
C HIS A 108 -15.18 27.18 5.48
N ASP A 109 -15.37 26.22 4.57
CA ASP A 109 -16.09 24.97 4.75
C ASP A 109 -15.22 23.81 5.25
N ILE A 110 -13.93 24.06 5.52
CA ILE A 110 -12.96 23.03 5.89
C ILE A 110 -12.63 23.04 7.38
N LEU A 111 -12.77 21.90 8.04
CA LEU A 111 -12.42 21.73 9.45
C LEU A 111 -10.95 21.28 9.61
N CYS A 112 -10.41 21.47 10.81
CA CYS A 112 -9.09 20.97 11.18
C CYS A 112 -9.19 20.19 12.48
N GLU A 113 -8.69 18.97 12.47
CA GLU A 113 -8.71 18.08 13.63
C GLU A 113 -7.35 17.45 13.86
N VAL A 114 -7.11 17.07 15.11
CA VAL A 114 -5.92 16.33 15.53
C VAL A 114 -6.36 15.03 16.14
N MET A 115 -5.69 13.95 15.75
CA MET A 115 -5.95 12.61 16.25
C MET A 115 -4.66 11.92 16.70
N GLU A 116 -4.79 11.03 17.67
CA GLU A 116 -3.69 10.18 18.13
C GLU A 116 -3.79 8.82 17.43
N SER A 117 -2.77 8.45 16.67
CA SER A 117 -2.67 7.15 15.99
C SER A 117 -1.20 6.92 15.60
N THR A 118 -0.92 5.77 15.01
CA THR A 118 0.41 5.43 14.49
C THR A 118 0.27 5.14 13.01
N VAL A 119 1.11 5.78 12.19
CA VAL A 119 1.36 5.34 10.82
C VAL A 119 2.43 4.25 10.88
N SER A 120 2.15 3.10 10.28
CA SER A 120 3.09 1.99 10.18
C SER A 120 3.22 1.58 8.72
N PHE A 121 4.44 1.23 8.32
CA PHE A 121 4.62 0.41 7.12
C PHE A 121 3.84 -0.89 7.31
N HIS A 122 3.27 -1.38 6.22
CA HIS A 122 2.48 -2.61 6.23
C HIS A 122 3.37 -3.83 5.90
N SER A 123 4.65 -3.80 6.28
CA SER A 123 5.40 -5.02 6.52
C SER A 123 5.01 -5.59 7.88
N SER A 124 4.80 -6.89 7.98
CA SER A 124 4.41 -7.55 9.23
C SER A 124 5.55 -8.25 9.94
N VAL A 125 5.38 -8.36 11.26
CA VAL A 125 5.32 -9.64 11.98
C VAL A 125 3.85 -9.79 12.46
N PRO A 126 3.35 -10.99 12.74
CA PRO A 126 2.30 -11.73 12.00
C PRO A 126 0.85 -11.16 12.07
N SER A 127 -0.04 -11.52 11.11
CA SER A 127 -1.38 -12.12 11.34
C SER A 127 -2.25 -12.33 10.07
N ALA A 128 -2.64 -13.60 9.87
CA ALA A 128 -3.93 -14.17 9.42
C ALA A 128 -4.60 -13.73 8.11
N HIS A 129 -4.19 -14.34 7.00
CA HIS A 129 -5.14 -14.93 6.04
C HIS A 129 -4.42 -15.99 5.20
N VAL A 130 -4.92 -17.23 5.21
CA VAL A 130 -4.58 -18.25 4.20
C VAL A 130 -5.70 -18.25 3.17
N PRO A 131 -5.41 -18.30 1.85
CA PRO A 131 -6.39 -18.75 0.87
C PRO A 131 -6.86 -20.17 1.24
N GLU A 132 -8.14 -20.50 1.05
CA GLU A 132 -8.57 -21.91 1.10
C GLU A 132 -7.83 -22.67 -0.01
N ILE A 133 -6.85 -23.48 0.37
CA ILE A 133 -6.10 -24.29 -0.58
C ILE A 133 -7.02 -25.43 -1.03
N THR A 134 -7.63 -25.19 -2.19
CA THR A 134 -8.09 -26.19 -3.16
C THR A 134 -7.06 -27.30 -3.42
N THR A 135 -7.12 -27.95 -4.57
CA THR A 135 -5.92 -27.95 -5.44
C THR A 135 -4.79 -29.00 -5.24
N THR A 136 -4.35 -29.52 -6.40
CA THR A 136 -3.59 -30.74 -6.74
C THR A 136 -2.12 -30.45 -7.15
N GLU A 137 -1.30 -31.47 -7.45
CA GLU A 137 0.16 -31.35 -7.74
C GLU A 137 0.55 -30.29 -8.81
N GLU A 138 -0.28 -30.03 -9.84
CA GLU A 138 0.02 -29.01 -10.88
C GLU A 138 -0.04 -27.56 -10.34
N GLU A 139 -0.68 -27.33 -9.20
CA GLU A 139 -1.04 -26.01 -8.71
C GLU A 139 -0.04 -25.43 -7.68
N GLY A 140 0.82 -26.27 -7.09
CA GLY A 140 1.93 -25.79 -6.24
C GLY A 140 2.94 -24.93 -6.99
N SER A 141 3.17 -25.23 -8.27
CA SER A 141 3.99 -24.39 -9.17
C SER A 141 3.33 -23.04 -9.47
N ARG A 142 2.00 -22.95 -9.38
CA ARG A 142 1.24 -21.73 -9.68
C ARG A 142 1.29 -20.73 -8.54
N LEU A 143 1.47 -21.15 -7.30
CA LEU A 143 1.56 -20.25 -6.14
C LEU A 143 2.67 -19.21 -6.29
N VAL A 144 3.76 -19.53 -7.01
CA VAL A 144 4.87 -18.61 -7.30
C VAL A 144 4.54 -17.62 -8.41
N SER A 145 3.62 -17.96 -9.31
CA SER A 145 3.33 -17.18 -10.53
C SER A 145 2.38 -16.00 -10.33
N PHE A 146 1.64 -15.94 -9.20
CA PHE A 146 0.67 -14.89 -8.94
C PHE A 146 1.26 -13.73 -8.16
N VAL A 147 0.76 -12.53 -8.43
CA VAL A 147 1.02 -11.35 -7.60
C VAL A 147 0.03 -11.34 -6.43
N GLY A 148 0.35 -10.64 -5.35
CA GLY A 148 -0.51 -10.60 -4.17
C GLY A 148 -0.21 -11.67 -3.11
N THR A 149 0.81 -12.50 -3.31
CA THR A 149 1.26 -13.59 -2.42
C THR A 149 2.32 -13.13 -1.41
N SER A 150 2.51 -13.88 -0.31
CA SER A 150 3.51 -13.51 0.70
C SER A 150 4.93 -13.75 0.21
N ILE A 151 5.81 -12.78 0.47
CA ILE A 151 7.25 -12.89 0.25
C ILE A 151 8.02 -12.43 1.47
N SER A 152 9.22 -12.99 1.64
CA SER A 152 10.14 -12.61 2.70
C SER A 152 11.59 -12.62 2.21
N PRO A 153 12.44 -11.72 2.71
CA PRO A 153 13.86 -11.75 2.42
C PRO A 153 14.56 -12.80 3.27
N LEU A 154 15.45 -13.53 2.61
CA LEU A 154 16.32 -14.51 3.23
C LEU A 154 17.72 -13.93 3.37
N ALA A 155 18.13 -13.67 4.61
CA ALA A 155 19.48 -13.19 4.89
C ALA A 155 20.48 -14.34 4.87
N THR A 156 21.60 -14.16 4.19
CA THR A 156 22.72 -15.10 4.23
C THR A 156 23.63 -14.70 5.39
N THR A 157 23.70 -15.51 6.45
CA THR A 157 24.61 -15.24 7.59
C THR A 157 26.02 -15.79 7.34
N ALA A 158 26.12 -16.87 6.53
CA ALA A 158 27.34 -17.46 5.99
C ALA A 158 27.01 -18.25 4.71
N PRO A 159 27.99 -18.61 3.84
CA PRO A 159 27.71 -19.43 2.66
C PRO A 159 27.00 -20.75 3.04
N GLY A 160 25.76 -20.93 2.57
CA GLY A 160 24.93 -22.10 2.87
C GLY A 160 24.15 -22.03 4.20
N GLU A 161 24.32 -20.97 5.00
CA GLU A 161 23.51 -20.70 6.18
C GLU A 161 22.55 -19.55 5.90
N PHE A 162 21.27 -19.82 6.12
CA PHE A 162 20.20 -18.89 5.89
C PHE A 162 19.47 -18.60 7.19
N SER A 163 19.20 -17.32 7.45
CA SER A 163 18.30 -16.89 8.51
C SER A 163 17.09 -16.21 7.87
N GLU A 164 15.90 -16.73 8.16
CA GLU A 164 14.65 -16.04 7.87
C GLU A 164 14.66 -14.70 8.62
N LEU A 165 14.37 -13.62 7.91
CA LEU A 165 14.12 -12.32 8.54
C LEU A 165 12.66 -12.26 8.97
N ALA A 166 12.38 -11.58 10.08
CA ALA A 166 11.03 -11.43 10.61
C ALA A 166 10.15 -10.46 9.78
N VAL A 167 10.47 -10.22 8.51
CA VAL A 167 9.77 -9.26 7.66
C VAL A 167 9.03 -10.01 6.56
N GLU A 168 7.73 -9.79 6.48
CA GLU A 168 6.91 -10.27 5.38
C GLU A 168 6.15 -9.11 4.73
N GLY A 169 5.95 -9.27 3.43
CA GLY A 169 5.16 -8.39 2.60
C GLY A 169 4.55 -9.15 1.44
N THR A 170 4.08 -8.40 0.46
CA THR A 170 3.38 -8.91 -0.71
C THR A 170 4.23 -8.75 -1.96
N LEU A 171 4.23 -9.77 -2.82
CA LEU A 171 4.77 -9.66 -4.18
C LEU A 171 3.87 -8.74 -5.01
N GLY A 172 4.43 -7.61 -5.44
CA GLY A 172 3.73 -6.66 -6.31
C GLY A 172 3.76 -7.10 -7.77
N PRO A 173 3.60 -6.16 -8.72
CA PRO A 173 3.46 -6.52 -10.12
C PRO A 173 4.79 -6.97 -10.74
N TYR A 174 4.70 -7.85 -11.72
CA TYR A 174 5.77 -8.15 -12.65
C TYR A 174 5.93 -7.04 -13.68
N LEU A 175 7.18 -6.70 -13.97
CA LEU A 175 7.60 -5.75 -14.99
C LEU A 175 8.43 -6.47 -16.05
N LYS A 176 8.31 -6.01 -17.30
CA LYS A 176 9.24 -6.36 -18.38
C LYS A 176 10.36 -5.33 -18.40
N TRP A 177 11.59 -5.81 -18.22
CA TRP A 177 12.80 -5.01 -18.30
C TRP A 177 13.51 -5.28 -19.62
N LYS A 178 13.61 -4.25 -20.47
CA LYS A 178 14.41 -4.26 -21.70
C LYS A 178 15.86 -3.96 -21.35
N GLN A 179 16.72 -4.95 -21.55
CA GLN A 179 18.15 -4.84 -21.27
C GLN A 179 18.88 -4.13 -22.43
N GLN A 180 20.08 -3.62 -22.15
CA GLN A 180 20.86 -2.86 -23.15
C GLN A 180 21.26 -3.69 -24.37
N ASP A 181 21.34 -5.02 -24.23
CA ASP A 181 21.62 -5.95 -25.32
C ASP A 181 20.37 -6.31 -26.16
N GLY A 182 19.21 -5.72 -25.83
CA GLY A 182 17.94 -5.96 -26.48
C GLY A 182 17.19 -7.20 -25.97
N SER A 183 17.75 -7.93 -25.01
CA SER A 183 17.04 -9.02 -24.35
C SER A 183 15.98 -8.47 -23.38
N GLU A 184 14.94 -9.27 -23.13
CA GLU A 184 13.88 -8.92 -22.18
C GLU A 184 13.91 -9.87 -20.99
N LYS A 185 13.73 -9.28 -19.80
CA LYS A 185 13.71 -10.01 -18.55
C LYS A 185 12.48 -9.63 -17.72
N THR A 186 11.81 -10.62 -17.14
CA THR A 186 10.76 -10.37 -16.16
C THR A 186 11.38 -10.15 -14.77
N VAL A 187 11.01 -9.06 -14.12
CA VAL A 187 11.38 -8.75 -12.72
C VAL A 187 10.11 -8.47 -11.93
N ALA A 188 10.08 -8.75 -10.63
CA ALA A 188 8.99 -8.37 -9.77
C ALA A 188 9.28 -7.07 -9.03
N LEU A 189 8.22 -6.29 -8.77
CA LEU A 189 8.26 -5.08 -7.98
C LEU A 189 7.68 -5.37 -6.58
N THR A 190 8.32 -4.85 -5.53
CA THR A 190 7.75 -4.82 -4.17
C THR A 190 8.27 -3.60 -3.42
N CYS A 191 7.87 -3.42 -2.16
CA CYS A 191 8.40 -2.36 -1.31
C CYS A 191 9.85 -2.64 -0.88
N ARG A 192 10.66 -1.59 -0.70
CA ARG A 192 12.04 -1.75 -0.21
C ARG A 192 12.04 -2.31 1.21
N HIS A 193 11.18 -1.78 2.06
CA HIS A 193 11.09 -2.22 3.45
C HIS A 193 10.55 -3.65 3.61
N VAL A 194 10.07 -4.28 2.54
CA VAL A 194 9.72 -5.71 2.53
C VAL A 194 10.96 -6.58 2.34
N VAL A 195 11.97 -6.10 1.60
CA VAL A 195 13.17 -6.89 1.28
C VAL A 195 14.38 -6.58 2.16
N GLN A 196 14.22 -5.69 3.15
CA GLN A 196 15.27 -5.28 4.09
C GLN A 196 14.71 -5.09 5.49
N ASP A 197 15.41 -5.63 6.49
CA ASP A 197 15.06 -5.42 7.90
C ASP A 197 15.27 -3.95 8.33
N GLU A 198 14.50 -3.47 9.30
CA GLU A 198 14.51 -2.09 9.80
C GLU A 198 15.90 -1.67 10.30
N ALA A 199 16.65 -2.58 10.94
CA ALA A 199 18.03 -2.33 11.33
C ALA A 199 18.95 -2.11 10.12
N GLN A 200 18.73 -2.85 9.03
CA GLN A 200 19.45 -2.67 7.77
C GLN A 200 18.99 -1.40 7.04
N LEU A 201 17.70 -1.06 7.08
CA LEU A 201 17.15 0.19 6.53
C LEU A 201 17.82 1.42 7.17
N LEU A 202 18.09 1.36 8.48
CA LEU A 202 18.76 2.42 9.25
C LEU A 202 20.28 2.44 9.04
N ALA A 203 20.92 1.28 8.84
CA ALA A 203 22.37 1.15 8.70
C ALA A 203 22.89 1.37 7.27
N THR A 204 22.10 1.00 6.24
CA THR A 204 22.52 1.11 4.84
C THR A 204 22.13 2.47 4.26
N MET A 205 22.95 3.47 4.61
CA MET A 205 23.05 4.69 3.79
C MET A 205 23.82 4.43 2.50
N ASN A 206 23.81 3.25 1.86
CA ASN A 206 24.50 2.95 0.58
C ASN A 206 23.53 2.36 -0.47
N GLU A 207 23.70 2.76 -1.74
CA GLU A 207 22.81 2.36 -2.87
C GLU A 207 22.99 0.91 -3.30
N GLN A 208 24.10 0.28 -2.89
CA GLN A 208 24.41 -1.09 -3.22
C GLN A 208 24.15 -1.99 -2.02
N LEU A 209 23.35 -3.03 -2.24
CA LEU A 209 23.25 -4.16 -1.34
C LEU A 209 24.66 -4.72 -1.12
N THR A 210 25.08 -4.82 0.14
CA THR A 210 26.41 -5.35 0.48
C THR A 210 26.49 -6.86 0.28
N GLN A 211 25.34 -7.53 0.24
CA GLN A 211 25.22 -8.96 -0.02
C GLN A 211 23.95 -9.24 -0.84
N PRO A 212 23.94 -10.32 -1.64
CA PRO A 212 22.74 -10.75 -2.34
C PRO A 212 21.64 -11.12 -1.33
N ILE A 213 20.43 -10.62 -1.54
CA ILE A 213 19.26 -10.95 -0.72
C ILE A 213 18.35 -11.85 -1.56
N ASN A 214 18.21 -13.11 -1.16
CA ASN A 214 17.29 -14.02 -1.81
C ASN A 214 15.87 -13.75 -1.30
N ILE A 215 14.87 -13.96 -2.16
CA ILE A 215 13.46 -13.82 -1.81
C ILE A 215 12.84 -15.21 -1.79
N ILE A 216 12.12 -15.51 -0.72
CA ILE A 216 11.36 -16.75 -0.57
C ILE A 216 9.87 -16.52 -0.69
N GLN A 217 9.18 -17.54 -1.22
CA GLN A 217 7.73 -17.60 -1.31
C GLN A 217 7.28 -19.07 -1.13
N PRO A 218 6.26 -19.36 -0.31
CA PRO A 218 5.57 -18.40 0.57
C PRO A 218 6.50 -17.86 1.67
N GLY A 219 6.16 -16.69 2.21
CA GLY A 219 6.80 -16.13 3.40
C GLY A 219 6.66 -17.07 4.61
N PRO A 220 7.54 -16.98 5.64
CA PRO A 220 7.55 -17.87 6.80
C PRO A 220 6.22 -18.04 7.55
N ASP A 221 5.45 -16.97 7.75
CA ASP A 221 4.15 -16.96 8.43
C ASP A 221 3.09 -17.60 7.55
N GLU A 222 3.04 -17.30 6.26
CA GLU A 222 2.15 -17.98 5.31
C GLU A 222 2.49 -19.47 5.24
N PHE A 223 3.78 -19.82 5.16
CA PHE A 223 4.23 -21.22 5.17
C PHE A 223 3.81 -21.96 6.44
N ARG A 224 3.99 -21.35 7.62
CA ARG A 224 3.51 -21.92 8.90
C ARG A 224 2.01 -22.11 8.92
N GLN A 225 1.25 -21.18 8.35
CA GLN A 225 -0.20 -21.32 8.28
C GLN A 225 -0.61 -22.46 7.33
N ILE A 226 0.03 -22.57 6.16
CA ILE A 226 -0.15 -23.71 5.25
C ILE A 226 0.11 -25.02 6.01
N GLN A 227 1.22 -25.12 6.74
CA GLN A 227 1.52 -26.31 7.55
C GLN A 227 0.45 -26.62 8.60
N ASN A 228 -0.11 -25.60 9.26
CA ASN A 228 -1.18 -25.81 10.24
C ASN A 228 -2.46 -26.33 9.56
N THR A 229 -2.88 -25.71 8.44
CA THR A 229 -4.05 -26.17 7.67
C THR A 229 -3.87 -27.60 7.16
N LEU A 230 -2.65 -27.96 6.75
CA LEU A 230 -2.35 -29.32 6.35
C LEU A 230 -2.52 -30.34 7.48
N ASN A 231 -2.08 -30.00 8.69
CA ASN A 231 -2.27 -30.86 9.86
C ASN A 231 -3.77 -31.02 10.19
N GLU A 232 -4.57 -29.94 10.09
CA GLU A 232 -6.03 -29.99 10.29
C GLU A 232 -6.72 -30.89 9.24
N ILE A 233 -6.33 -30.78 7.96
CA ILE A 233 -6.85 -31.63 6.89
C ILE A 233 -6.49 -33.09 7.12
N GLN A 234 -5.28 -33.37 7.62
CA GLN A 234 -4.86 -34.73 7.95
C GLN A 234 -5.73 -35.32 9.07
N GLU A 235 -6.01 -34.55 10.13
CA GLU A 235 -6.92 -34.98 11.21
C GLU A 235 -8.34 -35.27 10.69
N GLN A 236 -8.85 -34.48 9.74
CA GLN A 236 -10.16 -34.70 9.08
C GLN A 236 -10.15 -35.89 8.11
N ALA A 237 -9.02 -36.21 7.50
CA ALA A 237 -8.91 -37.40 6.66
C ALA A 237 -8.91 -38.68 7.50
N GLU A 238 -8.25 -38.65 8.67
CA GLU A 238 -8.29 -39.75 9.64
C GLU A 238 -9.70 -40.00 10.19
N SER A 239 -10.56 -38.97 10.25
CA SER A 239 -11.99 -39.10 10.59
C SER A 239 -12.87 -39.58 9.43
N GLY A 240 -12.31 -39.68 8.20
CA GLY A 240 -13.01 -40.13 6.99
C GLY A 240 -13.80 -39.04 6.26
N GLU A 241 -13.64 -37.77 6.64
CA GLU A 241 -14.35 -36.64 6.03
C GLU A 241 -13.71 -36.18 4.71
N ILE A 242 -12.41 -36.42 4.53
CA ILE A 242 -11.63 -36.05 3.34
C ILE A 242 -11.04 -37.29 2.66
N LYS A 243 -10.98 -37.27 1.32
CA LYS A 243 -10.38 -38.35 0.52
C LYS A 243 -8.86 -38.39 0.72
N GLU A 244 -8.32 -39.59 0.91
CA GLU A 244 -6.89 -39.87 1.10
C GLU A 244 -6.00 -39.33 -0.04
N GLU A 245 -6.52 -39.28 -1.27
CA GLU A 245 -5.83 -38.72 -2.44
C GLU A 245 -5.50 -37.22 -2.30
N VAL A 246 -6.38 -36.45 -1.66
CA VAL A 246 -6.17 -35.01 -1.41
C VAL A 246 -5.04 -34.83 -0.39
N VAL A 247 -5.02 -35.66 0.65
CA VAL A 247 -4.01 -35.63 1.71
C VAL A 247 -2.64 -35.98 1.16
N ALA A 248 -2.55 -36.99 0.29
CA ALA A 248 -1.31 -37.37 -0.38
C ALA A 248 -0.73 -36.23 -1.23
N ALA A 249 -1.55 -35.59 -2.07
CA ALA A 249 -1.12 -34.46 -2.90
C ALA A 249 -0.62 -33.26 -2.05
N LEU A 250 -1.32 -32.97 -0.96
CA LEU A 250 -0.96 -31.92 -0.02
C LEU A 250 0.36 -32.21 0.73
N HIS A 251 0.62 -33.45 1.11
CA HIS A 251 1.90 -33.84 1.71
C HIS A 251 3.07 -33.70 0.73
N GLN A 252 2.88 -34.07 -0.53
CA GLN A 252 3.90 -33.87 -1.57
C GLN A 252 4.20 -32.37 -1.75
N LEU A 253 3.16 -31.54 -1.80
CA LEU A 253 3.31 -30.08 -1.91
C LEU A 253 4.04 -29.49 -0.69
N SER A 254 3.68 -29.91 0.52
CA SER A 254 4.40 -29.52 1.74
C SER A 254 5.87 -29.94 1.72
N ALA A 255 6.14 -31.20 1.34
CA ALA A 255 7.49 -31.75 1.26
C ALA A 255 8.37 -30.98 0.27
N ALA A 256 7.79 -30.52 -0.85
CA ALA A 256 8.49 -29.70 -1.84
C ALA A 256 8.95 -28.34 -1.28
N PHE A 257 8.27 -27.80 -0.26
CA PHE A 257 8.57 -26.51 0.36
C PHE A 257 9.26 -26.59 1.73
N GLN A 258 9.50 -27.80 2.25
CA GLN A 258 10.24 -28.01 3.51
C GLN A 258 11.67 -27.44 3.43
N GLU A 259 12.33 -27.65 2.28
CA GLU A 259 13.65 -27.11 2.03
C GLU A 259 13.56 -25.62 1.71
N LEU A 260 14.20 -24.79 2.55
CA LEU A 260 14.19 -23.34 2.39
C LEU A 260 14.76 -22.88 1.04
N SER A 261 15.73 -23.60 0.49
CA SER A 261 16.29 -23.33 -0.84
C SER A 261 15.28 -23.57 -1.96
N ALA A 262 14.34 -24.50 -1.80
CA ALA A 262 13.28 -24.76 -2.76
C ALA A 262 12.20 -23.66 -2.77
N ARG A 263 12.13 -22.86 -1.70
CA ARG A 263 11.25 -21.67 -1.61
C ARG A 263 11.86 -20.42 -2.25
N ILE A 264 13.11 -20.45 -2.70
CA ILE A 264 13.77 -19.27 -3.30
C ILE A 264 13.19 -19.03 -4.70
N VAL A 265 12.46 -17.93 -4.85
CA VAL A 265 11.80 -17.54 -6.12
C VAL A 265 12.55 -16.46 -6.88
N GLY A 266 13.50 -15.80 -6.23
CA GLY A 266 14.30 -14.77 -6.86
C GLY A 266 15.33 -14.14 -5.94
N GLN A 267 15.95 -13.07 -6.44
CA GLN A 267 16.97 -12.31 -5.73
C GLN A 267 16.76 -10.82 -5.92
N VAL A 268 16.97 -10.02 -4.88
CA VAL A 268 16.86 -8.56 -5.00
C VAL A 268 17.95 -8.05 -5.94
N LEU A 269 17.52 -7.52 -7.08
CA LEU A 269 18.37 -6.91 -8.10
C LEU A 269 18.79 -5.51 -7.68
N PHE A 270 17.82 -4.73 -7.19
CA PHE A 270 18.03 -3.32 -6.86
C PHE A 270 17.01 -2.82 -5.85
N ALA A 271 17.48 -2.11 -4.83
CA ALA A 271 16.65 -1.48 -3.80
C ALA A 271 17.24 -0.10 -3.46
N PRO A 272 16.76 0.99 -4.09
CA PRO A 272 17.33 2.32 -3.91
C PRO A 272 17.30 2.78 -2.45
N ARG A 273 18.25 3.64 -2.06
CA ARG A 273 18.20 4.28 -0.73
C ARG A 273 16.83 4.92 -0.50
N PHE A 274 16.33 4.78 0.72
CA PHE A 274 15.15 5.48 1.20
C PHE A 274 15.40 7.00 1.10
N ALA A 275 14.85 7.60 0.05
CA ALA A 275 15.10 8.99 -0.29
C ALA A 275 13.79 9.68 -0.60
N LEU A 276 13.78 10.98 -0.35
CA LEU A 276 12.68 11.83 -0.77
C LEU A 276 13.03 12.49 -2.09
N ARG A 277 12.23 12.20 -3.12
CA ARG A 277 12.44 12.68 -4.48
C ARG A 277 11.48 13.81 -4.83
N PRO A 278 11.93 14.90 -5.48
CA PRO A 278 11.02 15.91 -6.02
C PRO A 278 10.01 15.25 -6.99
N VAL A 279 8.74 15.65 -6.95
CA VAL A 279 7.73 15.25 -7.94
C VAL A 279 7.94 16.13 -9.15
N VAL A 280 8.50 15.54 -10.22
CA VAL A 280 8.63 16.20 -11.51
C VAL A 280 7.34 15.95 -12.29
N ARG A 281 6.55 16.99 -12.54
CA ARG A 281 5.43 16.90 -13.50
C ARG A 281 5.98 17.14 -14.91
N GLN A 282 5.63 16.24 -15.84
CA GLN A 282 6.00 16.31 -17.25
C GLN A 282 5.30 17.44 -18.04
N ASP A 283 4.49 18.27 -17.39
CA ASP A 283 3.71 19.34 -18.02
C ASP A 283 4.55 20.42 -18.76
N ASN A 284 5.89 20.34 -18.71
CA ASN A 284 6.82 21.26 -19.36
C ASN A 284 7.82 20.61 -20.33
N ILE A 285 7.60 19.37 -20.81
CA ILE A 285 8.42 18.86 -21.93
C ILE A 285 7.96 19.55 -23.23
N ILE A 286 8.44 20.77 -23.43
CA ILE A 286 8.68 21.27 -24.78
C ILE A 286 9.80 20.40 -25.32
N VAL A 287 9.44 19.42 -26.17
CA VAL A 287 10.42 18.70 -27.00
C VAL A 287 11.12 19.76 -27.85
N ARG A 288 12.27 20.24 -27.39
CA ARG A 288 13.19 20.97 -28.25
C ARG A 288 13.92 19.91 -29.07
N GLN A 289 13.39 19.68 -30.26
CA GLN A 289 14.18 19.21 -31.38
C GLN A 289 15.20 20.31 -31.65
N ASP A 290 16.44 20.13 -31.17
CA ASP A 290 17.70 20.49 -31.83
C ASP A 290 18.88 20.50 -30.84
N ASP A 291 19.97 19.87 -31.28
CA ASP A 291 21.20 19.50 -30.58
C ASP A 291 21.95 20.67 -29.91
N THR A 292 21.62 21.00 -28.66
CA THR A 292 22.58 21.69 -27.78
C THR A 292 22.42 21.27 -26.32
N ILE A 293 23.40 20.49 -25.85
CA ILE A 293 23.63 20.20 -24.44
C ILE A 293 24.02 21.51 -23.76
N VAL A 294 23.09 22.11 -23.02
CA VAL A 294 23.43 23.13 -22.02
C VAL A 294 23.52 22.43 -20.68
N ASN A 295 24.75 22.14 -20.26
CA ASN A 295 25.07 21.89 -18.86
C ASN A 295 24.86 23.21 -18.11
N GLN A 296 23.65 23.43 -17.58
CA GLN A 296 23.47 24.33 -16.46
C GLN A 296 23.40 23.48 -15.21
N GLU A 297 24.52 23.47 -14.48
CA GLU A 297 24.52 23.24 -13.04
C GLU A 297 23.53 24.24 -12.43
N ASP A 298 22.28 23.81 -12.27
CA ASP A 298 21.32 24.47 -11.41
C ASP A 298 21.88 24.40 -9.99
N GLN A 299 22.57 25.48 -9.60
CA GLN A 299 22.71 25.83 -8.19
C GLN A 299 21.30 26.03 -7.65
N ALA A 300 20.75 24.93 -7.14
CA ALA A 300 19.45 24.82 -6.53
C ALA A 300 19.24 25.99 -5.55
N ASN A 301 18.29 26.85 -5.91
CA ASN A 301 17.71 27.78 -4.96
C ASN A 301 17.00 26.94 -3.89
N PRO A 302 17.46 26.88 -2.62
CA PRO A 302 16.95 25.95 -1.60
C PRO A 302 15.54 26.31 -1.08
N SER A 303 14.84 27.22 -1.79
CA SER A 303 13.54 27.76 -1.41
C SER A 303 12.36 27.07 -2.12
N SER A 304 12.59 26.33 -3.21
CA SER A 304 11.60 25.38 -3.74
C SER A 304 11.71 24.07 -2.95
N ARG A 305 10.98 23.99 -1.82
CA ARG A 305 10.69 22.71 -1.19
C ARG A 305 9.69 21.99 -2.10
N ASP A 306 10.20 21.43 -3.18
CA ASP A 306 9.44 20.67 -4.16
C ASP A 306 8.78 19.48 -3.48
N LEU A 307 7.62 19.08 -4.00
CA LEU A 307 6.91 17.93 -3.46
C LEU A 307 7.83 16.75 -3.39
N LYS A 308 7.89 16.12 -2.24
CA LYS A 308 8.67 14.92 -2.09
C LYS A 308 7.75 13.72 -2.11
N TRP A 309 8.18 12.64 -2.73
CA TRP A 309 7.56 11.33 -2.55
C TRP A 309 8.63 10.37 -2.06
N LEU A 310 8.17 9.29 -1.44
CA LEU A 310 9.06 8.35 -0.81
C LEU A 310 9.53 7.27 -1.78
N THR A 311 10.83 7.19 -2.02
CA THR A 311 11.41 6.07 -2.77
C THR A 311 11.47 4.82 -1.88
N ASP A 312 10.44 3.98 -2.00
CA ASP A 312 10.27 2.74 -1.24
C ASP A 312 9.81 1.59 -2.15
N TRP A 313 10.70 1.18 -3.04
CA TRP A 313 10.50 0.05 -3.94
C TRP A 313 11.76 -0.80 -4.05
N ALA A 314 11.63 -2.04 -4.50
CA ALA A 314 12.72 -2.92 -4.86
C ALA A 314 12.35 -3.75 -6.09
N LEU A 315 13.35 -4.03 -6.93
CA LEU A 315 13.25 -4.97 -8.03
C LEU A 315 13.82 -6.32 -7.60
N VAL A 316 13.05 -7.37 -7.85
CA VAL A 316 13.43 -8.76 -7.61
C VAL A 316 13.60 -9.44 -8.96
N ASP A 317 14.78 -9.97 -9.19
CA ASP A 317 15.10 -10.85 -10.29
C ASP A 317 14.48 -12.22 -10.04
N MET A 318 13.46 -12.59 -10.82
CA MET A 318 12.73 -13.84 -10.65
C MET A 318 13.45 -15.00 -11.33
N HIS A 319 13.61 -16.12 -10.63
CA HIS A 319 14.15 -17.35 -11.20
C HIS A 319 13.12 -17.99 -12.14
N GLN A 320 13.32 -17.81 -13.45
CA GLN A 320 12.38 -18.31 -14.48
C GLN A 320 12.25 -19.84 -14.49
N ASP A 321 13.27 -20.56 -14.01
CA ASP A 321 13.22 -22.02 -13.85
C ASP A 321 12.15 -22.46 -12.83
N VAL A 322 11.78 -21.56 -11.90
CA VAL A 322 10.76 -21.82 -10.86
C VAL A 322 9.36 -21.44 -11.35
N ALA A 323 9.26 -20.41 -12.21
CA ALA A 323 7.98 -19.94 -12.76
C ALA A 323 8.19 -19.37 -14.18
N PRO A 324 8.00 -20.18 -15.23
CA PRO A 324 8.25 -19.74 -16.61
C PRO A 324 7.17 -18.77 -17.13
N ASP A 325 5.94 -18.88 -16.64
CA ASP A 325 4.77 -18.13 -17.11
C ASP A 325 4.36 -17.02 -16.13
N LEU A 326 5.29 -16.11 -15.82
CA LEU A 326 5.02 -14.95 -14.95
C LEU A 326 4.07 -13.97 -15.64
N ALA A 327 2.90 -13.79 -15.05
CA ALA A 327 1.90 -12.84 -15.51
C ALA A 327 1.34 -12.05 -14.32
N ASN A 328 0.91 -10.81 -14.58
CA ASN A 328 0.23 -9.98 -13.58
C ASN A 328 -1.19 -10.51 -13.35
N GLN A 329 -1.30 -11.59 -12.57
CA GLN A 329 -2.54 -12.26 -12.25
C GLN A 329 -2.69 -12.41 -10.74
N VAL A 330 -3.92 -12.27 -10.26
CA VAL A 330 -4.29 -12.56 -8.86
C VAL A 330 -5.33 -13.67 -8.83
N ILE A 331 -5.28 -14.53 -7.80
CA ILE A 331 -6.34 -15.51 -7.53
C ILE A 331 -7.32 -14.89 -6.55
N VAL A 332 -8.61 -15.07 -6.83
CA VAL A 332 -9.71 -14.79 -5.91
C VAL A 332 -10.73 -15.92 -5.96
N SER A 333 -11.45 -16.12 -4.87
CA SER A 333 -12.58 -17.07 -4.86
C SER A 333 -13.73 -16.56 -5.73
N ARG A 334 -14.63 -17.44 -6.17
CA ARG A 334 -15.81 -17.08 -6.95
C ARG A 334 -16.73 -16.12 -6.18
N ALA A 335 -16.81 -16.27 -4.86
CA ALA A 335 -17.54 -15.33 -4.01
C ALA A 335 -16.89 -13.94 -4.00
N GLN A 336 -15.56 -13.87 -3.92
CA GLN A 336 -14.80 -12.62 -4.03
C GLN A 336 -14.95 -11.99 -5.42
N HIS A 337 -14.92 -12.77 -6.49
CA HIS A 337 -15.18 -12.31 -7.85
C HIS A 337 -16.60 -11.77 -8.01
N SER A 338 -17.61 -12.43 -7.45
CA SER A 338 -18.99 -11.93 -7.45
C SER A 338 -19.10 -10.55 -6.80
N ARG A 339 -18.37 -10.31 -5.70
CA ARG A 339 -18.34 -8.99 -5.05
C ARG A 339 -17.72 -7.90 -5.93
N LEU A 340 -16.78 -8.24 -6.82
CA LEU A 340 -16.26 -7.29 -7.81
C LEU A 340 -17.31 -6.97 -8.86
N LEU A 341 -18.07 -7.97 -9.33
CA LEU A 341 -19.14 -7.79 -10.30
C LEU A 341 -20.31 -6.96 -9.76
N ASP A 342 -20.61 -7.07 -8.45
CA ASP A 342 -21.59 -6.19 -7.77
C ASP A 342 -21.21 -4.70 -7.83
N HIS A 343 -19.94 -4.41 -8.14
CA HIS A 343 -19.39 -3.08 -8.35
C HIS A 343 -19.05 -2.80 -9.82
N GLU A 344 -19.70 -3.52 -10.75
CA GLU A 344 -19.57 -3.32 -12.20
C GLU A 344 -18.13 -3.51 -12.72
N ALA A 345 -17.36 -4.41 -12.10
CA ALA A 345 -16.02 -4.71 -12.57
C ALA A 345 -16.01 -5.25 -14.01
N THR A 346 -15.03 -4.77 -14.79
CA THR A 346 -14.82 -5.15 -16.20
C THR A 346 -13.48 -5.86 -16.42
N ILE A 347 -12.74 -6.12 -15.33
CA ILE A 347 -11.50 -6.89 -15.31
C ILE A 347 -11.68 -8.26 -15.96
N ARG A 348 -10.67 -8.69 -16.71
CA ARG A 348 -10.67 -10.02 -17.34
C ARG A 348 -10.50 -11.10 -16.28
N ALA A 349 -11.39 -12.09 -16.33
CA ALA A 349 -11.45 -13.18 -15.38
C ALA A 349 -11.43 -14.54 -16.10
N ARG A 350 -10.71 -15.52 -15.55
CA ARG A 350 -10.67 -16.91 -16.04
C ARG A 350 -10.83 -17.89 -14.88
N SER A 351 -11.79 -18.79 -14.97
CA SER A 351 -12.01 -19.83 -13.95
C SER A 351 -10.81 -20.78 -13.91
N ILE A 352 -10.34 -21.07 -12.70
CA ILE A 352 -9.30 -22.07 -12.44
C ILE A 352 -9.89 -23.07 -11.43
N GLY A 353 -10.56 -24.10 -11.95
CA GLY A 353 -11.24 -25.08 -11.10
C GLY A 353 -12.66 -24.68 -10.67
N ALA A 354 -13.14 -25.34 -9.63
CA ALA A 354 -14.54 -25.28 -9.20
C ALA A 354 -14.90 -23.95 -8.54
N ASP A 355 -13.99 -23.41 -7.72
CA ASP A 355 -14.30 -22.29 -6.82
C ASP A 355 -13.39 -21.06 -6.98
N ASP A 356 -12.33 -21.14 -7.78
CA ASP A 356 -11.37 -20.04 -7.94
C ASP A 356 -11.37 -19.41 -9.33
N VAL A 357 -10.96 -18.14 -9.36
CA VAL A 357 -10.90 -17.30 -10.55
C VAL A 357 -9.57 -16.54 -10.54
N THR A 358 -8.90 -16.56 -11.69
CA THR A 358 -7.76 -15.67 -11.96
C THR A 358 -8.25 -14.37 -12.56
N LEU A 359 -7.73 -13.25 -12.07
CA LEU A 359 -7.98 -11.92 -12.61
C LEU A 359 -6.70 -11.37 -13.24
N GLU A 360 -6.78 -10.88 -14.47
CA GLU A 360 -5.65 -10.33 -15.21
C GLU A 360 -5.53 -8.83 -14.97
N LEU A 361 -4.39 -8.38 -14.43
CA LEU A 361 -4.04 -6.98 -14.24
C LEU A 361 -3.18 -6.54 -15.42
N SER A 362 -3.60 -5.49 -16.12
CA SER A 362 -2.89 -5.00 -17.30
C SER A 362 -3.02 -3.50 -17.45
N GLY A 363 -1.97 -2.86 -17.96
CA GLY A 363 -1.91 -1.41 -18.13
C GLY A 363 -1.80 -0.62 -16.82
N THR A 364 -1.74 0.69 -16.96
CA THR A 364 -1.53 1.64 -15.86
C THR A 364 -2.56 2.75 -15.83
N VAL A 365 -2.69 3.34 -14.64
CA VAL A 365 -3.37 4.63 -14.45
C VAL A 365 -2.32 5.72 -14.22
N SER A 366 -2.38 6.76 -15.04
CA SER A 366 -1.52 7.94 -14.86
C SER A 366 -1.84 8.66 -13.56
N GLU A 367 -0.86 9.35 -12.99
CA GLU A 367 -1.04 10.18 -11.80
C GLU A 367 -2.06 11.30 -12.05
N SER A 368 -2.05 11.90 -13.23
CA SER A 368 -3.01 12.92 -13.63
C SER A 368 -4.45 12.39 -13.63
N GLU A 369 -4.67 11.17 -14.14
CA GLU A 369 -5.96 10.50 -14.08
C GLU A 369 -6.35 10.18 -12.63
N LEU A 370 -5.41 9.64 -11.83
CA LEU A 370 -5.61 9.28 -10.44
C LEU A 370 -6.06 10.48 -9.58
N LEU A 371 -5.42 11.63 -9.77
CA LEU A 371 -5.72 12.88 -9.07
C LEU A 371 -7.01 13.56 -9.54
N ALA A 372 -7.54 13.16 -10.70
CA ALA A 372 -8.82 13.64 -11.22
C ALA A 372 -10.03 12.83 -10.70
N LEU A 373 -9.80 11.86 -9.82
CA LEU A 373 -10.81 10.97 -9.23
C LEU A 373 -10.93 11.18 -7.72
N PRO A 374 -12.10 10.93 -7.10
CA PRO A 374 -13.40 10.68 -7.73
C PRO A 374 -14.04 11.98 -8.23
N ARG A 375 -14.80 11.92 -9.34
CA ARG A 375 -15.39 13.12 -9.98
C ARG A 375 -16.67 13.59 -9.30
N ASP A 376 -17.49 12.65 -8.85
CA ASP A 376 -18.78 12.90 -8.21
C ASP A 376 -19.11 11.84 -7.14
N GLU A 377 -20.18 12.04 -6.37
CA GLU A 377 -20.55 11.12 -5.28
C GLU A 377 -21.11 9.77 -5.76
N SER A 378 -21.66 9.72 -6.99
CA SER A 378 -22.21 8.52 -7.61
C SER A 378 -21.15 7.63 -8.25
N ASN A 379 -20.05 8.21 -8.72
CA ASN A 379 -18.94 7.55 -9.37
C ASN A 379 -17.73 7.50 -8.42
N GLN A 380 -17.90 6.73 -7.34
CA GLN A 380 -16.77 6.43 -6.46
C GLN A 380 -15.75 5.64 -7.26
N ALA A 381 -14.53 6.16 -7.32
CA ALA A 381 -13.38 5.46 -7.86
C ALA A 381 -13.03 4.27 -6.93
N ILE A 382 -13.65 3.13 -7.19
CA ILE A 382 -13.42 1.88 -6.43
C ILE A 382 -12.11 1.27 -6.90
N VAL A 383 -11.32 0.85 -5.93
CA VAL A 383 -10.04 0.19 -6.14
C VAL A 383 -10.02 -1.12 -5.38
N ALA A 384 -9.26 -2.07 -5.88
CA ALA A 384 -9.08 -3.38 -5.29
C ALA A 384 -7.59 -3.63 -5.05
N LYS A 385 -7.32 -4.53 -4.10
CA LYS A 385 -6.03 -5.20 -3.99
C LYS A 385 -6.20 -6.64 -3.56
N VAL A 386 -5.21 -7.46 -3.83
CA VAL A 386 -4.98 -8.76 -3.19
C VAL A 386 -3.64 -8.62 -2.48
N GLY A 387 -3.67 -8.69 -1.16
CA GLY A 387 -2.45 -8.64 -0.34
C GLY A 387 -2.34 -9.88 0.52
N ALA A 388 -1.10 -10.26 0.85
CA ALA A 388 -0.78 -11.48 1.56
C ALA A 388 -1.53 -11.62 2.91
N ALA A 389 -1.79 -10.49 3.59
CA ALA A 389 -2.40 -10.52 4.92
C ALA A 389 -3.93 -10.41 4.91
N THR A 390 -4.55 -9.91 3.84
CA THR A 390 -6.00 -9.63 3.84
C THR A 390 -6.74 -10.18 2.64
N GLY A 391 -6.05 -10.81 1.70
CA GLY A 391 -6.62 -11.27 0.44
C GLY A 391 -7.24 -10.12 -0.35
N LEU A 392 -8.37 -10.39 -1.02
CA LEU A 392 -9.10 -9.38 -1.79
C LEU A 392 -9.82 -8.39 -0.86
N THR A 393 -9.39 -7.12 -0.94
CA THR A 393 -10.06 -6.00 -0.28
C THR A 393 -10.44 -4.92 -1.29
N LEU A 394 -11.52 -4.20 -0.98
CA LEU A 394 -12.01 -3.08 -1.80
C LEU A 394 -11.94 -1.77 -1.03
N GLY A 395 -11.56 -0.72 -1.73
CA GLY A 395 -11.35 0.62 -1.21
C GLY A 395 -11.94 1.68 -2.13
N SER A 396 -12.02 2.90 -1.62
CA SER A 396 -12.39 4.08 -2.38
C SER A 396 -11.18 5.00 -2.48
N SER A 397 -10.84 5.39 -3.72
CA SER A 397 -9.84 6.41 -4.00
C SER A 397 -10.27 7.76 -3.41
N ASN A 398 -9.34 8.46 -2.77
CA ASN A 398 -9.53 9.82 -2.32
C ASN A 398 -8.95 10.81 -3.34
N GLY A 399 -9.68 11.88 -3.67
CA GLY A 399 -9.18 12.94 -4.56
C GLY A 399 -8.12 13.84 -3.95
N MET A 400 -7.68 13.51 -2.74
CA MET A 400 -6.64 14.21 -2.01
C MET A 400 -5.52 13.24 -1.68
N CYS A 401 -4.29 13.63 -1.97
CA CYS A 401 -3.15 12.89 -1.46
C CYS A 401 -2.95 13.15 0.04
N SER A 402 -2.51 12.11 0.74
CA SER A 402 -2.03 12.26 2.11
C SER A 402 -0.59 12.75 2.11
N SER A 403 -0.22 13.49 3.16
CA SER A 403 1.19 13.82 3.41
C SER A 403 1.69 13.01 4.60
N LEU A 404 2.73 12.21 4.40
CA LEU A 404 3.35 11.39 5.45
C LEU A 404 4.69 11.98 5.86
N ARG A 405 5.01 11.97 7.14
CA ARG A 405 6.29 12.48 7.63
C ARG A 405 7.31 11.36 7.68
N SER A 406 8.43 11.55 7.00
CA SER A 406 9.59 10.67 7.07
C SER A 406 10.52 11.03 8.24
N GLY A 407 11.40 10.09 8.64
CA GLY A 407 12.26 10.22 9.82
C GLY A 407 13.21 11.44 9.83
N ASN A 408 13.54 12.01 8.68
CA ASN A 408 14.30 13.26 8.52
C ASN A 408 13.43 14.54 8.58
N ASN A 409 12.23 14.45 9.16
CA ASN A 409 11.32 15.59 9.36
C ASN A 409 10.87 16.26 8.05
N THR A 410 10.70 15.48 7.00
CA THR A 410 10.22 15.92 5.70
C THR A 410 8.94 15.19 5.35
N TRP A 411 8.16 15.75 4.41
CA TRP A 411 6.85 15.22 4.04
C TRP A 411 6.91 14.54 2.67
N SER A 412 6.49 13.27 2.59
CA SER A 412 6.19 12.58 1.34
C SER A 412 4.70 12.72 0.98
N GLN A 413 4.36 12.57 -0.29
CA GLN A 413 2.99 12.58 -0.78
C GLN A 413 2.60 11.21 -1.30
N GLU A 414 1.61 10.60 -0.66
CA GLU A 414 1.08 9.29 -1.04
C GLU A 414 -0.39 9.40 -1.46
N TRP A 415 -0.82 8.47 -2.31
CA TRP A 415 -2.22 8.33 -2.64
C TRP A 415 -2.99 7.72 -1.46
N CYS A 416 -4.13 8.33 -1.14
CA CYS A 416 -4.95 7.99 0.02
C CYS A 416 -6.13 7.12 -0.41
N ILE A 417 -6.27 5.97 0.23
CA ILE A 417 -7.35 5.00 -0.01
C ILE A 417 -8.10 4.75 1.29
N ILE A 418 -9.43 4.68 1.21
CA ILE A 418 -10.31 4.45 2.36
C ILE A 418 -11.05 3.13 2.13
N GLY A 419 -10.98 2.19 3.07
CA GLY A 419 -11.66 0.88 2.93
C GLY A 419 -13.18 1.00 2.78
N MET A 420 -13.79 0.15 1.96
CA MET A 420 -15.21 0.25 1.59
C MET A 420 -16.19 -0.02 2.75
N LYS A 421 -17.45 0.36 2.57
CA LYS A 421 -18.54 0.01 3.49
C LYS A 421 -18.86 -1.49 3.36
N LYS A 422 -19.07 -2.18 4.49
CA LYS A 422 -19.54 -3.58 4.52
C LYS A 422 -20.90 -3.76 3.83
N ASP A 423 -21.81 -2.80 4.04
CA ASP A 423 -23.14 -2.79 3.43
C ASP A 423 -23.43 -1.39 2.85
N PRO A 424 -23.47 -1.23 1.51
CA PRO A 424 -23.76 0.06 0.90
C PRO A 424 -25.18 0.56 1.23
N ASN A 425 -26.14 -0.34 1.53
CA ASN A 425 -27.53 -0.02 1.80
C ASN A 425 -27.75 0.54 3.22
N GLN A 426 -26.82 0.31 4.14
CA GLN A 426 -26.88 0.87 5.50
C GLN A 426 -26.51 2.36 5.56
N GLY A 427 -26.32 3.01 4.41
CA GLY A 427 -26.11 4.45 4.33
C GLY A 427 -24.87 4.89 5.13
N ILE A 428 -24.97 5.96 5.90
CA ILE A 428 -23.88 6.49 6.74
C ILE A 428 -23.54 5.54 7.90
N LEU A 429 -24.43 4.61 8.25
CA LEU A 429 -24.29 3.69 9.39
C LEU A 429 -23.52 2.41 9.06
N ALA A 430 -23.12 2.19 7.82
CA ALA A 430 -22.33 1.01 7.48
C ALA A 430 -20.93 1.08 8.11
N GLU A 431 -20.52 0.01 8.80
CA GLU A 431 -19.12 -0.19 9.18
C GLU A 431 -18.26 -0.30 7.91
N ARG A 432 -17.01 0.20 7.96
CA ARG A 432 -16.06 0.04 6.87
C ARG A 432 -15.19 -1.19 7.10
N THR A 433 -14.91 -1.94 6.04
CA THR A 433 -13.86 -2.95 6.03
C THR A 433 -12.51 -2.25 6.00
N MET A 434 -11.50 -2.84 6.65
CA MET A 434 -10.14 -2.36 6.46
C MET A 434 -9.75 -2.63 5.00
N PHE A 435 -9.07 -1.67 4.36
CA PHE A 435 -8.53 -1.89 3.03
C PHE A 435 -7.24 -2.69 3.11
N SER A 436 -6.46 -2.55 4.18
CA SER A 436 -5.19 -3.25 4.30
C SER A 436 -4.78 -3.48 5.75
N ALA A 437 -3.89 -4.45 5.95
CA ALA A 437 -3.23 -4.72 7.22
C ALA A 437 -1.71 -4.84 7.04
N GLN A 438 -1.00 -5.04 8.14
CA GLN A 438 0.43 -5.42 8.11
C GLN A 438 0.58 -6.76 7.37
N GLY A 439 1.57 -6.83 6.47
CA GLY A 439 1.82 -7.89 5.49
C GLY A 439 1.39 -7.52 4.06
N ASP A 440 0.55 -6.50 3.88
CA ASP A 440 0.08 -6.10 2.53
C ASP A 440 1.05 -5.17 1.76
N SER A 441 2.14 -4.70 2.38
CA SER A 441 3.11 -3.84 1.68
C SER A 441 3.65 -4.49 0.42
N GLY A 442 3.71 -3.75 -0.68
CA GLY A 442 4.08 -4.27 -2.00
C GLY A 442 2.89 -4.73 -2.84
N ALA A 443 1.69 -4.90 -2.26
CA ALA A 443 0.52 -5.29 -3.02
C ALA A 443 0.16 -4.25 -4.11
N SER A 444 -0.13 -4.73 -5.31
CA SER A 444 -0.71 -3.93 -6.39
C SER A 444 -2.07 -3.38 -5.95
N VAL A 445 -2.33 -2.11 -6.25
CA VAL A 445 -3.66 -1.49 -6.14
C VAL A 445 -4.13 -1.18 -7.55
N TRP A 446 -5.30 -1.66 -7.93
CA TRP A 446 -5.86 -1.51 -9.28
C TRP A 446 -7.31 -1.04 -9.27
N PHE A 447 -7.76 -0.48 -10.39
CA PHE A 447 -9.17 -0.18 -10.63
C PHE A 447 -9.94 -1.41 -11.09
N LEU A 448 -11.27 -1.37 -11.03
CA LEU A 448 -12.13 -2.51 -11.39
C LEU A 448 -12.09 -2.91 -12.89
N ASP A 449 -11.36 -2.17 -13.71
CA ASP A 449 -11.03 -2.52 -15.11
C ASP A 449 -9.71 -3.32 -15.24
N GLY A 450 -8.99 -3.54 -14.13
CA GLY A 450 -7.71 -4.26 -14.09
C GLY A 450 -6.47 -3.40 -14.26
N ARG A 451 -6.61 -2.07 -14.47
CA ARG A 451 -5.45 -1.18 -14.58
C ARG A 451 -4.81 -0.91 -13.23
N ILE A 452 -3.51 -1.13 -13.15
CA ILE A 452 -2.73 -0.89 -11.93
C ILE A 452 -2.58 0.62 -11.73
N ALA A 453 -2.90 1.11 -10.54
CA ALA A 453 -2.84 2.53 -10.18
C ALA A 453 -1.72 2.86 -9.19
N GLY A 454 -1.30 1.88 -8.38
CA GLY A 454 -0.24 2.08 -7.41
C GLY A 454 0.21 0.81 -6.72
N MET A 455 1.16 0.97 -5.81
CA MET A 455 1.66 -0.08 -4.93
C MET A 455 1.48 0.35 -3.49
N LEU A 456 0.91 -0.52 -2.66
CA LEU A 456 0.66 -0.25 -1.26
C LEU A 456 1.97 -0.18 -0.48
N THR A 457 2.13 0.83 0.38
CA THR A 457 3.35 1.00 1.19
C THR A 457 3.09 0.99 2.69
N SER A 458 2.01 1.61 3.13
CA SER A 458 1.75 1.84 4.54
C SER A 458 0.28 2.10 4.80
N GLY A 459 -0.08 2.20 6.06
CA GLY A 459 -1.41 2.61 6.44
C GLY A 459 -1.48 3.09 7.88
N ARG A 460 -2.69 3.49 8.23
CA ARG A 460 -3.04 4.00 9.56
C ARG A 460 -4.34 3.34 9.98
N CYS A 461 -4.21 2.29 10.79
CA CYS A 461 -5.34 1.75 11.51
C CYS A 461 -5.49 2.50 12.86
N SER A 462 -6.36 3.50 12.87
CA SER A 462 -7.02 3.91 14.12
C SER A 462 -8.38 3.25 14.10
N GLY A 463 -8.85 2.61 15.18
CA GLY A 463 -10.06 1.76 15.20
C GLY A 463 -11.39 2.37 14.71
N PHE A 464 -11.39 3.57 14.11
CA PHE A 464 -12.52 4.29 13.52
C PHE A 464 -12.25 4.84 12.12
N VAL A 465 -10.98 5.01 11.72
CA VAL A 465 -10.59 5.48 10.40
C VAL A 465 -9.39 4.65 9.96
N ASP A 466 -9.64 3.78 8.99
CA ASP A 466 -8.61 3.06 8.25
C ASP A 466 -8.28 3.85 6.97
N VAL A 467 -7.03 4.30 6.89
CA VAL A 467 -6.48 4.95 5.71
C VAL A 467 -5.27 4.17 5.26
N THR A 468 -5.26 3.79 4.00
CA THR A 468 -4.13 3.16 3.35
C THR A 468 -3.43 4.14 2.44
N TYR A 469 -2.11 4.01 2.37
CA TYR A 469 -1.25 4.81 1.52
C TYR A 469 -0.61 3.93 0.46
N ALA A 470 -0.70 4.39 -0.78
CA ALA A 470 -0.07 3.75 -1.93
C ALA A 470 0.73 4.78 -2.71
N THR A 471 1.84 4.33 -3.31
CA THR A 471 2.61 5.16 -4.24
C THR A 471 2.07 4.94 -5.66
N PRO A 472 1.70 6.00 -6.41
CA PRO A 472 1.22 5.86 -7.78
C PRO A 472 2.19 5.10 -8.67
N ILE A 473 1.70 4.18 -9.50
CA ILE A 473 2.55 3.27 -10.28
C ILE A 473 3.40 4.03 -11.31
N GLU A 474 2.86 5.09 -11.92
CA GLU A 474 3.58 5.93 -12.88
C GLU A 474 4.84 6.53 -12.25
N ARG A 475 4.77 6.97 -10.98
CA ARG A 475 5.94 7.50 -10.27
C ARG A 475 7.01 6.44 -10.04
N LEU A 476 6.59 5.23 -9.68
CA LEU A 476 7.51 4.11 -9.48
C LEU A 476 8.23 3.75 -10.78
N LEU A 477 7.48 3.58 -11.87
CA LEU A 477 8.07 3.26 -13.18
C LEU A 477 9.03 4.36 -13.66
N ASN A 478 8.70 5.63 -13.44
CA ASN A 478 9.58 6.73 -13.79
C ASN A 478 10.88 6.72 -12.95
N ASP A 479 10.82 6.52 -11.63
CA ASP A 479 12.03 6.45 -10.80
C ASP A 479 12.89 5.21 -11.13
N ILE A 480 12.28 4.09 -11.52
CA ILE A 480 13.00 2.89 -11.97
C ILE A 480 13.76 3.20 -13.27
N ARG A 481 13.11 3.86 -14.24
CA ARG A 481 13.73 4.26 -15.52
C ARG A 481 14.84 5.30 -15.33
N GLU A 482 14.65 6.27 -14.45
CA GLU A 482 15.68 7.27 -14.10
C GLU A 482 16.95 6.62 -13.51
N ARG A 483 16.85 5.38 -13.02
CA ARG A 483 17.98 4.60 -12.50
C ARG A 483 18.58 3.64 -13.53
N GLY A 484 18.17 3.73 -14.79
CA GLY A 484 18.73 2.97 -15.90
C GLY A 484 18.05 1.64 -16.19
N TYR A 485 16.89 1.38 -15.59
CA TYR A 485 16.10 0.17 -15.86
C TYR A 485 14.91 0.52 -16.77
N ASP A 486 14.99 0.19 -18.06
CA ASP A 486 13.90 0.40 -19.00
C ASP A 486 12.78 -0.64 -18.76
N VAL A 487 11.84 -0.28 -17.88
CA VAL A 487 10.75 -1.16 -17.45
C VAL A 487 9.38 -0.72 -17.95
N GLU A 488 8.51 -1.69 -18.18
CA GLU A 488 7.09 -1.49 -18.43
C GLU A 488 6.24 -2.59 -17.79
N LEU A 489 4.96 -2.30 -17.58
CA LEU A 489 3.99 -3.33 -17.21
C LEU A 489 3.59 -4.09 -18.47
N PRO A 490 3.64 -5.44 -18.47
CA PRO A 490 3.26 -6.28 -19.61
C PRO A 490 1.78 -6.17 -19.98
#